data_AF-A0A0Q6WFU3-F1
#
_entry.id   AF-A0A0Q6WFU3-F1
#
_cell.length_a   1.000
_cell.length_b   1.000
_cell.length_c   1.000
_cell.angle_alpha   90.00
_cell.angle_beta   90.00
_cell.angle_gamma   90.00
#
_symmetry.space_group_name_H-M   'P 1'
#
loop_
_entity.id
_entity.type
_entity.pdbx_description
1 polymer ?
#
loop_
_entity_poly.entity_id
_entity_poly.type
_entity_poly.pdbx_seq_one_letter_code
_entity_poly.pdbx_strand_id
1 'polypeptide(L)' 'MKCPVCGGPGLVRDTRNLHYNYHGQTATIPDVTGEFCNACGEVTLEAGEAERYGKAVTAFVEYVDAAEDKRATARA' A
#
# COMPACT_ATOMS: atom_id res chain seq x y z
N MET A 1 18.08 6.60 -10.70
CA MET A 1 16.92 7.32 -11.30
C MET A 1 16.52 8.48 -10.40
N LYS A 2 15.88 9.54 -10.91
CA LYS A 2 15.22 10.56 -10.05
C LYS A 2 13.86 10.03 -9.61
N CYS A 3 13.41 10.42 -8.42
CA CYS A 3 12.06 10.10 -7.96
C CYS A 3 11.01 10.74 -8.91
N PRO A 4 10.01 9.99 -9.41
CA PRO A 4 9.01 10.53 -10.32
C PRO A 4 8.03 11.50 -9.63
N VAL A 5 7.92 11.45 -8.30
CA VAL A 5 6.99 12.28 -7.52
C VAL A 5 7.61 13.60 -7.08
N CYS A 6 8.80 13.57 -6.47
CA CYS A 6 9.43 14.79 -5.94
C CYS A 6 10.62 15.32 -6.75
N GLY A 7 11.08 14.58 -7.77
CA GLY A 7 12.29 14.93 -8.55
C GLY A 7 13.60 14.78 -7.78
N GLY A 8 13.54 14.35 -6.51
CA GLY A 8 14.70 14.15 -5.64
C GLY A 8 15.65 13.05 -6.13
N PRO A 9 16.92 13.09 -5.69
CA PRO A 9 17.92 12.11 -6.10
C PRO A 9 17.72 10.78 -5.38
N GLY A 10 18.01 9.69 -6.10
CA GLY A 10 18.26 8.38 -5.49
C GLY A 10 17.00 7.67 -4.98
N LEU A 11 16.45 6.79 -5.81
CA LEU A 11 15.64 5.68 -5.31
C LEU A 11 16.59 4.59 -4.79
N VAL A 12 16.29 4.02 -3.62
CA VAL A 12 17.09 2.97 -2.99
C VAL A 12 16.28 1.69 -3.00
N ARG A 13 16.84 0.62 -3.59
CA ARG A 13 16.25 -0.71 -3.52
C ARG A 13 16.26 -1.19 -2.08
N ASP A 14 15.10 -1.50 -1.54
CA ASP A 14 14.91 -1.88 -0.13
C ASP A 14 13.67 -2.77 0.01
N THR A 15 13.48 -3.35 1.18
CA THR A 15 12.31 -4.14 1.56
C THR A 15 11.71 -3.57 2.84
N ARG A 16 10.47 -3.11 2.78
CA ARG A 16 9.81 -2.42 3.91
C ARG A 16 8.37 -2.87 4.06
N ASN A 17 7.84 -2.70 5.27
CA ASN A 17 6.40 -2.78 5.49
C ASN A 17 5.75 -1.49 4.95
N LEU A 18 4.67 -1.64 4.21
CA LEU A 18 3.85 -0.52 3.74
C LEU A 18 2.52 -0.49 4.49
N HIS A 19 2.08 0.70 4.87
CA HIS A 19 0.79 0.90 5.51
C HIS A 19 -0.21 1.39 4.47
N TYR A 20 -1.37 0.74 4.40
CA TYR A 20 -2.46 1.12 3.52
C TYR A 20 -3.68 1.50 4.34
N ASN A 21 -4.13 2.75 4.20
CA ASN A 21 -5.26 3.30 4.95
C ASN A 21 -6.49 3.35 4.04
N TYR A 22 -7.59 2.76 4.50
CA TYR A 22 -8.85 2.72 3.77
C TYR A 22 -10.01 2.77 4.76
N HIS A 23 -10.95 3.71 4.55
CA HIS A 23 -12.13 3.90 5.43
C HIS A 23 -11.78 3.99 6.93
N GLY A 24 -10.67 4.64 7.26
CA GLY A 24 -10.18 4.77 8.64
C GLY A 24 -9.63 3.47 9.27
N GLN A 25 -9.56 2.37 8.52
CA GLN A 25 -8.83 1.15 8.88
C GLN A 25 -7.43 1.18 8.23
N THR A 26 -6.45 0.59 8.90
CA THR A 26 -5.07 0.49 8.39
C THR A 26 -4.64 -0.97 8.29
N ALA A 27 -4.17 -1.37 7.11
CA ALA A 27 -3.45 -2.61 6.91
C ALA A 27 -1.94 -2.36 6.93
N THR A 28 -1.19 -3.36 7.40
CA THR A 28 0.25 -3.44 7.14
C THR A 28 0.49 -4.54 6.11
N ILE A 29 1.04 -4.16 4.97
CA ILE A 29 1.45 -5.08 3.90
C ILE A 29 2.95 -5.33 4.10
N PRO A 30 3.35 -6.53 4.54
CA PRO A 30 4.72 -6.78 4.92
C PRO A 30 5.63 -7.02 3.71
N ASP A 31 6.92 -6.80 3.95
CA ASP A 31 8.03 -7.24 3.09
C ASP A 31 7.91 -6.78 1.63
N VAL A 32 7.47 -5.54 1.40
CA VAL A 32 7.34 -4.96 0.05
C VAL A 32 8.69 -4.53 -0.47
N THR A 33 9.14 -5.17 -1.55
CA THR A 33 10.47 -4.91 -2.14
C THR A 33 10.36 -3.96 -3.34
N GLY A 34 10.88 -2.75 -3.20
CA GLY A 34 10.72 -1.67 -4.18
C GLY A 34 11.95 -0.76 -4.24
N GLU A 35 11.94 0.23 -5.13
CA GLU A 35 12.87 1.35 -5.00
C GLU A 35 12.18 2.49 -4.23
N PHE A 36 12.72 2.83 -3.06
CA PHE A 36 12.15 3.80 -2.15
C PHE A 36 12.86 5.14 -2.26
N CYS A 37 12.09 6.22 -2.32
CA CYS A 37 12.59 7.57 -2.21
C CYS A 37 12.71 7.95 -0.73
N ASN A 38 13.94 8.17 -0.25
CA ASN A 38 14.17 8.62 1.12
C ASN A 38 13.75 10.09 1.37
N ALA A 39 13.47 10.86 0.32
CA ALA A 39 13.07 12.26 0.46
C ALA A 39 11.56 12.43 0.70
N CYS A 40 10.71 11.66 0.03
CA CYS A 40 9.25 11.82 0.12
C CYS A 40 8.49 10.52 0.44
N GLY A 41 9.17 9.38 0.54
CA GLY A 41 8.55 8.10 0.85
C GLY A 41 7.93 7.37 -0.35
N GLU A 42 8.06 7.90 -1.56
CA GLU A 42 7.55 7.25 -2.79
C GLU A 42 8.20 5.89 -2.99
N VAL A 43 7.45 4.93 -3.54
CA VAL A 43 7.94 3.58 -3.85
C VAL A 43 7.59 3.19 -5.28
N THR A 44 8.60 2.75 -6.04
CA THR A 44 8.40 2.12 -7.34
C THR A 44 8.50 0.61 -7.18
N LEU A 45 7.52 -0.13 -7.72
CA LEU A 45 7.46 -1.58 -7.66
C LEU A 45 7.67 -2.18 -9.05
N GLU A 46 8.42 -3.26 -9.12
CA GLU A 46 8.47 -4.10 -10.32
C GLU A 46 7.17 -4.88 -10.47
N ALA A 47 6.85 -5.33 -11.68
CA ALA A 47 5.54 -5.89 -12.01
C ALA A 47 5.07 -7.01 -11.07
N GLY A 48 5.94 -7.95 -10.70
CA GLY A 48 5.58 -9.05 -9.79
C GLY A 48 5.27 -8.57 -8.36
N GLU A 49 6.03 -7.60 -7.87
CA GLU A 49 5.77 -7.01 -6.55
C GLU A 49 4.51 -6.15 -6.56
N ALA A 50 4.30 -5.38 -7.64
CA ALA A 50 3.10 -4.58 -7.84
C ALA A 50 1.83 -5.45 -7.86
N GLU A 51 1.87 -6.61 -8.52
CA GLU A 51 0.77 -7.57 -8.52
C GLU A 51 0.50 -8.13 -7.11
N ARG A 52 1.56 -8.53 -6.38
CA ARG A 52 1.44 -9.04 -5.01
C ARG A 52 0.84 -7.99 -4.07
N TYR A 53 1.38 -6.77 -4.12
CA TYR A 53 0.90 -5.63 -3.35
C TYR A 53 -0.56 -5.32 -3.68
N GLY A 54 -0.90 -5.27 -4.97
CA GLY A 54 -2.27 -5.03 -5.44
C GLY A 54 -3.27 -6.07 -4.91
N LYS A 55 -2.94 -7.37 -4.95
CA LYS A 55 -3.78 -8.43 -4.37
C LYS A 55 -4.02 -8.24 -2.88
N ALA A 56 -2.98 -7.86 -2.12
CA ALA A 56 -3.10 -7.59 -0.69
C ALA A 56 -4.02 -6.38 -0.40
N VAL A 57 -3.89 -5.32 -1.20
CA VAL A 57 -4.77 -4.14 -1.13
C VAL A 57 -6.22 -4.52 -1.44
N THR A 58 -6.47 -5.23 -2.55
CA THR A 58 -7.83 -5.67 -2.94
C THR A 58 -8.48 -6.50 -1.83
N ALA A 59 -7.77 -7.50 -1.31
CA ALA A 59 -8.29 -8.35 -0.23
C ALA A 59 -8.61 -7.55 1.04
N PHE A 60 -7.80 -6.53 1.36
CA PHE A 60 -8.07 -5.67 2.50
C PHE A 60 -9.29 -4.76 2.27
N VAL A 61 -9.42 -4.16 1.08
CA VAL A 61 -10.60 -3.34 0.72
C VAL A 61 -11.88 -4.17 0.84
N GLU A 62 -11.92 -5.36 0.22
CA GLU A 62 -13.07 -6.27 0.30
C GLU A 62 -13.42 -6.65 1.75
N TYR A 63 -12.40 -6.87 2.59
CA TYR A 63 -12.60 -7.14 4.01
C TYR A 63 -13.22 -5.95 4.77
N VAL A 64 -12.75 -4.73 4.50
CA VAL A 64 -13.26 -3.52 5.15
C VAL A 64 -14.70 -3.26 4.72
N ASP A 65 -14.99 -3.28 3.42
CA ASP A 65 -16.35 -3.06 2.91
C ASP A 65 -17.35 -4.07 3.49
N ALA A 66 -16.98 -5.36 3.50
CA ALA A 66 -17.82 -6.39 4.09
C ALA A 66 -18.03 -6.20 5.61
N ALA A 67 -17.07 -5.60 6.32
CA ALA A 67 -17.21 -5.27 7.73
C ALA A 67 -18.10 -4.04 7.96
N GLU A 68 -18.03 -3.04 7.08
CA GLU A 68 -18.89 -1.85 7.12
C GLU A 68 -20.36 -2.20 6.83
N ASP A 69 -20.62 -3.01 5.80
CA ASP A 69 -21.97 -3.48 5.45
C ASP A 69 -22.66 -4.22 6.60
N LYS A 70 -21.91 -5.09 7.29
CA LYS A 70 -22.41 -5.81 8.47
C LYS A 70 -22.75 -4.84 9.61
N ARG A 71 -21.94 -3.80 9.81
CA ARG A 71 -22.19 -2.78 10.85
C ARG A 71 -23.41 -1.93 10.52
N ALA A 72 -23.61 -1.59 9.25
CA ALA A 72 -24.80 -0.86 8.79
C ALA A 72 -26.07 -1.69 9.01
N THR A 73 -26.04 -2.96 8.63
CA THR A 73 -27.18 -3.89 8.79
C THR A 73 -27.52 -4.13 10.27
N ALA A 74 -26.53 -4.30 11.14
CA ALA A 74 -26.76 -4.53 12.58
C ALA A 74 -27.32 -3.31 13.33
N ARG A 75 -27.33 -2.13 12.71
CA ARG A 75 -27.84 -0.87 13.29
C ARG A 75 -29.25 -0.52 12.78
N ALA A 76 -29.77 -1.23 11.79
CA ALA A 76 -31.11 -1.08 11.23
C ALA A 76 -32.12 -1.95 12.00
#